data_AF-A0A3C0R052-F1
#
_entry.id   AF-A0A3C0R052-F1
#
_cell.length_a   1.000
_cell.length_b   1.000
_cell.length_c   1.000
_cell.angle_alpha   90.00
_cell.angle_beta   90.00
_cell.angle_gamma   90.00
#
_symmetry.space_group_name_H-M   'P 1'
#
loop_
_entity.id
_entity.type
_entity.pdbx_description
1 polymer ?
#
loop_
_entity_poly.entity_id
_entity_poly.type
_entity_poly.pdbx_seq_one_letter_code
_entity_poly.pdbx_strand_id
1 'polypeptide(L)'
;MRLRRTFLPIIAGLAIILAGCGSSEPLSLTPADLNTVETDNLSLEANLIGKNFLSDGVGIVTLRSNTDGDTARFYVGNTNIAVRFLGINTPESTGKIQPWGKAASAFTKEKLLSAESIVLINDRDVFGVTDSSGGRYLGFVWYKPFESQQYRLLNLELVEQAYTENLMFERSTICDYYDAFQRAGTHASATGARIYGESDPSFDYSGQVYDISIRFAREAFGQTIPLRDRNGEAVLDENEQPVMISLSDSTRIRLRVVVLGSIANNLVVRDVYDPDDEGNYASIFMFTQYRDAPFQTPGDIVQFYCKVTTFNENVRLTDPELTTYSQKYPYIRITHPAAEDYATMLETNGIEPEAGSAEPLDISEMTVESSSSFAPLNGFYVSTNVTIRQVTFDGETIDEGYT
;
A
#
# COMPACT_ATOMS: atom_id res chain seq x y z
N MET A 1 -23.91 40.92 -95.53
CA MET A 1 -22.83 40.16 -94.88
C MET A 1 -22.71 40.60 -93.42
N ARG A 2 -23.43 39.93 -92.51
CA ARG A 2 -23.25 39.97 -91.04
C ARG A 2 -24.01 38.77 -90.45
N LEU A 3 -23.24 37.92 -89.77
CA LEU A 3 -23.54 37.12 -88.56
C LEU A 3 -24.99 36.68 -88.27
N ARG A 4 -25.19 35.37 -88.13
CA ARG A 4 -25.65 34.65 -86.89
C ARG A 4 -25.99 33.18 -87.24
N ARG A 5 -25.27 32.22 -86.63
CA ARG A 5 -25.66 31.34 -85.50
C ARG A 5 -26.64 30.22 -85.85
N THR A 6 -26.19 28.97 -85.68
CA THR A 6 -26.90 27.74 -85.22
C THR A 6 -25.99 26.53 -85.46
N PHE A 7 -25.93 25.42 -84.71
CA PHE A 7 -26.23 25.01 -83.33
C PHE A 7 -25.77 23.52 -83.23
N LEU A 8 -25.13 23.13 -82.10
CA LEU A 8 -24.98 21.76 -81.53
C LEU A 8 -24.19 20.64 -82.30
N PRO A 9 -23.78 19.52 -81.65
CA PRO A 9 -23.35 19.24 -80.25
C PRO A 9 -21.95 18.60 -80.15
N ILE A 10 -21.25 18.70 -79.01
CA ILE A 10 -20.16 17.77 -78.66
C ILE A 10 -20.45 17.14 -77.29
N ILE A 11 -20.27 15.83 -77.29
CA ILE A 11 -20.67 14.82 -76.31
C ILE A 11 -19.91 14.95 -74.99
N ALA A 12 -20.67 14.70 -73.92
CA ALA A 12 -20.22 14.65 -72.53
C ALA A 12 -19.24 13.48 -72.29
N GLY A 13 -18.09 13.81 -71.69
CA GLY A 13 -17.22 12.87 -70.98
C GLY A 13 -17.04 13.38 -69.56
N LEU A 14 -17.82 12.85 -68.63
CA LEU A 14 -17.79 13.19 -67.21
C LEU A 14 -16.63 12.42 -66.55
N ALA A 15 -15.48 13.06 -66.38
CA ALA A 15 -14.40 12.57 -65.52
C ALA A 15 -14.58 13.21 -64.13
N ILE A 16 -15.16 12.45 -63.20
CA ILE A 16 -15.22 12.82 -61.79
C ILE A 16 -13.84 12.54 -61.18
N ILE A 17 -13.09 13.61 -60.88
CA ILE A 17 -11.91 13.54 -60.03
C ILE A 17 -12.43 13.40 -58.59
N LEU A 18 -12.34 12.19 -58.04
CA LEU A 18 -12.51 11.95 -56.60
C LEU A 18 -11.28 12.52 -55.88
N ALA A 19 -11.41 13.76 -55.39
CA ALA A 19 -10.50 14.31 -54.39
C ALA A 19 -10.78 13.60 -53.05
N GLY A 20 -9.71 13.13 -52.41
CA GLY A 20 -9.76 12.39 -51.16
C GLY A 20 -10.26 13.21 -49.97
N CYS A 21 -10.99 12.52 -49.11
CA CYS A 21 -11.07 12.83 -47.68
C CYS A 21 -10.76 11.51 -46.96
N GLY A 22 -9.48 11.23 -46.75
CA GLY A 22 -9.09 10.25 -45.75
C GLY A 22 -9.42 10.88 -44.40
N SER A 23 -10.54 10.48 -43.79
CA SER A 23 -10.75 10.68 -42.37
C SER A 23 -9.75 9.79 -41.64
N SER A 24 -8.56 10.31 -41.37
CA SER A 24 -7.75 9.76 -40.30
C SER A 24 -8.53 10.03 -39.01
N GLU A 25 -9.26 9.02 -38.53
CA GLU A 25 -9.60 8.94 -37.11
C GLU A 25 -8.35 9.34 -36.32
N PRO A 26 -8.41 10.30 -35.39
CA PRO A 26 -7.28 10.55 -34.52
C PRO A 26 -6.91 9.21 -33.87
N LEU A 27 -5.66 8.78 -34.03
CA LEU A 27 -5.16 7.57 -33.38
C LEU A 27 -5.44 7.73 -31.88
N SER A 28 -6.43 7.01 -31.37
CA SER A 28 -6.70 6.94 -29.95
C SER A 28 -5.54 6.20 -29.31
N LEU A 29 -4.88 6.83 -28.34
CA LEU A 29 -3.84 6.17 -27.57
C LEU A 29 -4.41 4.98 -26.80
N THR A 30 -3.55 4.01 -26.52
CA THR A 30 -3.83 2.77 -25.80
C THR A 30 -2.81 2.58 -24.68
N PRO A 31 -3.04 1.65 -23.72
CA PRO A 31 -2.07 1.40 -22.66
C PRO A 31 -0.67 0.99 -23.17
N ALA A 32 -0.56 0.44 -24.38
CA ALA A 32 0.72 0.10 -25.00
C ALA A 32 1.55 1.33 -25.41
N ASP A 33 0.94 2.52 -25.46
CA ASP A 33 1.57 3.78 -25.86
C ASP A 33 2.17 4.57 -24.67
N LEU A 34 2.14 4.01 -23.45
CA LEU A 34 2.91 4.55 -22.34
C LEU A 34 4.41 4.59 -22.69
N ASN A 35 5.09 5.66 -22.30
CA ASN A 35 6.51 5.87 -22.54
C ASN A 35 7.13 6.67 -21.38
N THR A 36 8.40 7.06 -21.50
CA THR A 36 9.08 7.89 -20.50
C THR A 36 9.74 9.12 -21.12
N VAL A 37 9.19 9.63 -22.23
CA VAL A 37 9.84 10.68 -23.03
C VAL A 37 10.09 11.96 -22.23
N GLU A 38 9.18 12.35 -21.33
CA GLU A 38 9.37 13.53 -20.50
C GLU A 38 10.45 13.30 -19.43
N THR A 39 10.49 12.10 -18.81
CA THR A 39 11.58 11.74 -17.89
C THR A 39 12.93 11.63 -18.61
N ASP A 40 12.95 11.12 -19.84
CA ASP A 40 14.17 10.95 -20.64
C ASP A 40 14.74 12.29 -21.10
N ASN A 41 13.90 13.30 -21.29
CA ASN A 41 14.32 14.62 -21.74
C ASN A 41 14.64 15.58 -20.58
N LEU A 42 14.17 15.29 -19.36
CA LEU A 42 14.42 16.13 -18.20
C LEU A 42 15.79 15.84 -17.60
N SER A 43 16.65 16.86 -17.54
CA SER A 43 18.02 16.73 -17.02
C SER A 43 18.16 17.31 -15.61
N LEU A 44 19.00 16.66 -14.79
CA LEU A 44 19.39 17.16 -13.47
C LEU A 44 20.53 18.17 -13.59
N GLU A 45 20.26 19.46 -13.41
CA GLU A 45 21.26 20.54 -13.48
C GLU A 45 21.79 21.01 -12.11
N ALA A 46 21.53 20.26 -11.03
CA ALA A 46 21.88 20.68 -9.68
C ALA A 46 23.38 20.51 -9.35
N ASN A 47 23.99 21.53 -8.73
CA ASN A 47 25.32 21.41 -8.13
C ASN A 47 25.23 20.66 -6.79
N LEU A 48 25.82 19.47 -6.72
CA LEU A 48 25.77 18.59 -5.54
C LEU A 48 26.99 18.72 -4.62
N ILE A 49 28.03 19.46 -5.03
CA ILE A 49 29.30 19.52 -4.29
C ILE A 49 29.09 20.19 -2.93
N GLY A 50 29.36 19.45 -1.85
CA GLY A 50 29.23 19.93 -0.47
C GLY A 50 27.80 20.18 -0.01
N LYS A 51 26.79 19.70 -0.76
CA LYS A 51 25.38 19.92 -0.45
C LYS A 51 24.80 18.82 0.42
N ASN A 52 23.93 19.20 1.35
CA ASN A 52 23.19 18.29 2.21
C ASN A 52 21.69 18.62 2.12
N PHE A 53 20.87 17.59 1.91
CA PHE A 53 19.44 17.78 1.66
C PHE A 53 18.73 18.51 2.81
N LEU A 54 19.15 18.30 4.07
CA LEU A 54 18.53 18.92 5.24
C LEU A 54 18.83 20.42 5.35
N SER A 55 20.05 20.86 5.05
CA SER A 55 20.43 22.27 5.09
C SER A 55 20.08 23.01 3.80
N ASP A 56 20.34 22.40 2.65
CA ASP A 56 20.34 23.08 1.35
C ASP A 56 19.10 22.79 0.49
N GLY A 57 18.26 21.82 0.88
CA GLY A 57 17.17 21.34 0.04
C GLY A 57 17.63 20.49 -1.15
N VAL A 58 18.93 20.20 -1.27
CA VAL A 58 19.48 19.30 -2.29
C VAL A 58 20.60 18.44 -1.68
N GLY A 59 20.65 17.16 -2.03
CA GLY A 59 21.76 16.30 -1.60
C GLY A 59 21.65 14.85 -2.06
N ILE A 60 22.80 14.18 -2.11
CA ILE A 60 22.89 12.72 -2.33
C ILE A 60 22.44 12.03 -1.04
N VAL A 61 21.67 10.95 -1.19
CA VAL A 61 21.13 10.17 -0.08
C VAL A 61 21.26 8.68 -0.34
N THR A 62 21.10 7.87 0.72
CA THR A 62 21.01 6.41 0.61
C THR A 62 19.60 5.97 0.96
N LEU A 63 19.03 5.06 0.17
CA LEU A 63 17.74 4.46 0.51
C LEU A 63 17.85 3.67 1.82
N ARG A 64 16.95 3.94 2.76
CA ARG A 64 16.78 3.13 3.97
C ARG A 64 15.70 2.08 3.78
N SER A 65 14.53 2.51 3.34
CA SER A 65 13.36 1.63 3.19
C SER A 65 12.31 2.29 2.29
N ASN A 66 11.65 1.49 1.44
CA ASN A 66 10.46 1.94 0.70
C ASN A 66 9.20 1.86 1.60
N THR A 67 8.34 2.88 1.57
CA THR A 67 7.06 2.84 2.30
C THR A 67 5.93 2.44 1.36
N ASP A 68 5.70 3.21 0.31
CA ASP A 68 4.70 2.97 -0.74
C ASP A 68 5.17 3.58 -2.07
N GLY A 69 4.27 3.92 -3.00
CA GLY A 69 4.61 4.43 -4.33
C GLY A 69 5.16 5.85 -4.33
N ASP A 70 4.81 6.68 -3.34
CA ASP A 70 5.17 8.09 -3.29
C ASP A 70 5.84 8.51 -1.96
N THR A 71 6.16 7.55 -1.11
CA THR A 71 6.83 7.76 0.16
C THR A 71 7.96 6.75 0.34
N ALA A 72 9.16 7.25 0.66
CA ALA A 72 10.33 6.44 1.00
C ALA A 72 11.12 7.07 2.14
N ARG A 73 11.98 6.27 2.78
CA ARG A 73 12.88 6.76 3.84
C ARG A 73 14.32 6.69 3.35
N PHE A 74 15.09 7.71 3.72
CA PHE A 74 16.47 7.89 3.27
C PHE A 74 17.38 8.25 4.43
N TYR A 75 18.64 7.89 4.31
CA TYR A 75 19.73 8.41 5.13
C TYR A 75 20.32 9.65 4.47
N VAL A 76 20.34 10.76 5.20
CA VAL A 76 21.10 11.98 4.89
C VAL A 76 22.25 12.05 5.89
N GLY A 77 23.43 11.57 5.49
CA GLY A 77 24.47 11.23 6.47
C GLY A 77 23.96 10.15 7.42
N ASN A 78 23.96 10.42 8.73
CA ASN A 78 23.44 9.49 9.75
C ASN A 78 21.96 9.72 10.08
N THR A 79 21.31 10.73 9.50
CA THR A 79 19.93 11.09 9.84
C THR A 79 18.94 10.35 8.93
N ASN A 80 18.03 9.59 9.53
CA ASN A 80 16.93 8.93 8.84
C ASN A 80 15.74 9.87 8.69
N ILE A 81 15.34 10.15 7.45
CA ILE A 81 14.17 10.97 7.14
C ILE A 81 13.15 10.21 6.31
N ALA A 82 11.87 10.53 6.49
CA ALA A 82 10.82 10.15 5.56
C ALA A 82 10.60 11.29 4.56
N VAL A 83 10.44 10.94 3.29
CA VAL A 83 10.26 11.89 2.18
C VAL A 83 8.98 11.54 1.44
N ARG A 84 8.10 12.53 1.31
CA ARG A 84 6.90 12.51 0.47
C ARG A 84 7.24 13.11 -0.89
N PHE A 85 6.89 12.38 -1.94
CA PHE A 85 7.25 12.73 -3.31
C PHE A 85 6.35 13.88 -3.78
N LEU A 86 6.97 14.96 -4.26
CA LEU A 86 6.27 16.13 -4.78
C LEU A 86 5.55 15.82 -6.11
N GLY A 87 4.37 16.44 -6.30
CA GLY A 87 3.63 16.40 -7.56
C GLY A 87 2.83 15.12 -7.81
N ILE A 88 2.81 14.17 -6.88
CA ILE A 88 2.13 12.88 -7.05
C ILE A 88 1.39 12.41 -5.79
N ASN A 89 0.42 11.51 -6.00
CA ASN A 89 -0.26 10.76 -4.95
C ASN A 89 -0.66 9.38 -5.50
N THR A 90 0.19 8.38 -5.28
CA THR A 90 -0.07 7.01 -5.72
C THR A 90 -1.19 6.37 -4.89
N PRO A 91 -1.94 5.39 -5.44
CA PRO A 91 -2.88 4.62 -4.64
C PRO A 91 -2.21 3.97 -3.41
N GLU A 92 -2.93 3.94 -2.29
CA GLU A 92 -2.44 3.44 -1.00
C GLU A 92 -2.12 1.93 -1.05
N SER A 93 -1.02 1.54 -0.39
CA SER A 93 -0.51 0.16 -0.43
C SER A 93 -0.05 -0.40 0.92
N THR A 94 -0.19 0.35 2.01
CA THR A 94 0.31 -0.03 3.34
C THR A 94 -0.81 -0.21 4.37
N GLY A 95 -1.48 0.90 4.72
CA GLY A 95 -2.58 0.93 5.69
C GLY A 95 -3.91 0.58 5.08
N LYS A 96 -4.24 1.26 3.99
CA LYS A 96 -5.34 0.92 3.09
C LYS A 96 -4.74 0.28 1.84
N ILE A 97 -5.41 -0.73 1.30
CA ILE A 97 -4.98 -1.38 0.05
C ILE A 97 -5.93 -0.97 -1.07
N GLN A 98 -5.40 -0.22 -2.03
CA GLN A 98 -6.10 0.25 -3.23
C GLN A 98 -5.54 -0.41 -4.50
N PRO A 99 -6.37 -0.56 -5.55
CA PRO A 99 -5.89 -0.99 -6.87
C PRO A 99 -4.68 -0.19 -7.34
N TRP A 100 -3.72 -0.88 -7.96
CA TRP A 100 -2.46 -0.35 -8.47
C TRP A 100 -1.48 0.18 -7.42
N GLY A 101 -1.86 0.28 -6.14
CA GLY A 101 -0.99 0.81 -5.09
C GLY A 101 0.25 -0.05 -4.83
N LYS A 102 0.06 -1.38 -4.82
CA LYS A 102 1.16 -2.34 -4.64
C LYS A 102 2.10 -2.36 -5.84
N ALA A 103 1.56 -2.27 -7.05
CA ALA A 103 2.36 -2.14 -8.28
C ALA A 103 3.17 -0.84 -8.30
N ALA A 104 2.56 0.30 -7.91
CA ALA A 104 3.26 1.57 -7.78
C ALA A 104 4.38 1.51 -6.72
N SER A 105 4.10 0.92 -5.55
CA SER A 105 5.11 0.71 -4.51
C SER A 105 6.25 -0.20 -4.97
N ALA A 106 5.95 -1.27 -5.72
CA ALA A 106 6.97 -2.16 -6.26
C ALA A 106 7.84 -1.45 -7.29
N PHE A 107 7.25 -0.63 -8.15
CA PHE A 107 7.97 0.19 -9.13
C PHE A 107 8.95 1.15 -8.44
N THR A 108 8.48 1.94 -7.47
CA THR A 108 9.33 2.85 -6.69
C THR A 108 10.45 2.09 -5.97
N LYS A 109 10.10 0.97 -5.32
CA LYS A 109 11.07 0.12 -4.60
C LYS A 109 12.15 -0.42 -5.54
N GLU A 110 11.78 -0.93 -6.71
CA GLU A 110 12.71 -1.44 -7.72
C GLU A 110 13.70 -0.34 -8.14
N LYS A 111 13.19 0.83 -8.57
CA LYS A 111 14.05 1.91 -9.07
C LYS A 111 15.04 2.41 -8.02
N LEU A 112 14.60 2.56 -6.78
CA LEU A 112 15.46 3.07 -5.71
C LEU A 112 16.43 2.01 -5.19
N LEU A 113 16.05 0.74 -5.11
CA LEU A 113 16.98 -0.32 -4.68
C LEU A 113 18.07 -0.60 -5.71
N SER A 114 17.77 -0.49 -7.00
CA SER A 114 18.74 -0.74 -8.07
C SER A 114 19.53 0.51 -8.48
N ALA A 115 19.29 1.67 -7.85
CA ALA A 115 19.94 2.92 -8.24
C ALA A 115 21.41 2.93 -7.83
N GLU A 116 22.28 3.33 -8.76
CA GLU A 116 23.68 3.68 -8.48
C GLU A 116 23.79 4.88 -7.54
N SER A 117 22.91 5.88 -7.71
CA SER A 117 22.88 7.09 -6.90
C SER A 117 21.46 7.65 -6.80
N ILE A 118 21.13 8.22 -5.65
CA ILE A 118 19.85 8.87 -5.38
C ILE A 118 20.12 10.31 -4.90
N VAL A 119 19.41 11.27 -5.49
CA VAL A 119 19.45 12.67 -5.13
C VAL A 119 18.06 13.15 -4.78
N LEU A 120 17.94 13.86 -3.67
CA LEU A 120 16.72 14.58 -3.31
C LEU A 120 16.88 16.05 -3.63
N ILE A 121 15.83 16.67 -4.19
CA ILE A 121 15.75 18.12 -4.41
C ILE A 121 14.41 18.64 -3.92
N ASN A 122 14.41 19.77 -3.23
CA ASN A 122 13.21 20.50 -2.85
C ASN A 122 13.43 22.01 -2.99
N ASP A 123 12.57 22.65 -3.79
CA ASP A 123 12.44 24.09 -3.85
C ASP A 123 11.58 24.56 -2.68
N ARG A 124 12.22 24.74 -1.52
CA ARG A 124 11.55 24.96 -0.23
C ARG A 124 10.76 26.27 -0.17
N ASP A 125 11.16 27.27 -0.95
CA ASP A 125 10.45 28.55 -1.02
C ASP A 125 9.13 28.41 -1.79
N VAL A 126 9.03 27.41 -2.67
CA VAL A 126 7.82 27.11 -3.47
C VAL A 126 6.94 26.07 -2.78
N PHE A 127 7.52 24.95 -2.35
CA PHE A 127 6.75 23.79 -1.87
C PHE A 127 6.72 23.64 -0.35
N GLY A 128 7.52 24.42 0.38
CA GLY A 128 7.75 24.21 1.81
C GLY A 128 8.73 23.07 2.10
N VAL A 129 9.10 22.91 3.36
CA VAL A 129 10.12 21.93 3.79
C VAL A 129 9.52 20.55 4.04
N THR A 130 8.38 20.51 4.73
CA THR A 130 7.68 19.30 5.16
C THR A 130 6.23 19.33 4.70
N ASP A 131 5.61 18.16 4.68
CA ASP A 131 4.17 18.05 4.48
C ASP A 131 3.38 18.77 5.60
N SER A 132 2.06 18.84 5.43
CA SER A 132 1.17 19.53 6.38
C SER A 132 1.17 18.92 7.79
N SER A 133 1.57 17.66 7.93
CA SER A 133 1.72 17.00 9.23
C SER A 133 3.04 17.32 9.93
N GLY A 134 4.02 17.83 9.19
CA GLY A 134 5.40 18.01 9.65
C GLY A 134 6.21 16.70 9.74
N GLY A 135 5.59 15.54 9.51
CA GLY A 135 6.21 14.23 9.72
C GLY A 135 7.10 13.75 8.57
N ARG A 136 7.00 14.37 7.38
CA ARG A 136 7.74 13.97 6.17
C ARG A 136 8.30 15.20 5.48
N TYR A 137 9.56 15.12 5.04
CA TYR A 137 10.13 16.12 4.13
C TYR A 137 9.49 16.00 2.75
N LEU A 138 9.42 17.10 2.02
CA LEU A 138 8.96 17.12 0.63
C LEU A 138 10.16 17.03 -0.31
N GLY A 139 10.05 16.28 -1.41
CA GLY A 139 11.14 16.20 -2.39
C GLY A 139 10.79 15.60 -3.75
N PHE A 140 11.55 16.06 -4.74
CA PHE A 140 11.76 15.41 -6.03
C PHE A 140 12.86 14.37 -5.88
N VAL A 141 12.56 13.13 -6.30
CA VAL A 141 13.46 12.00 -6.13
C VAL A 141 14.07 11.65 -7.48
N TRP A 142 15.34 12.02 -7.62
CA TRP A 142 16.14 11.69 -8.78
C TRP A 142 16.95 10.43 -8.50
N TYR A 143 16.96 9.51 -9.44
CA TYR A 143 17.78 8.30 -9.35
C TYR A 143 18.60 8.11 -10.61
N LYS A 144 19.81 7.57 -10.45
CA LYS A 144 20.70 7.22 -11.54
C LYS A 144 20.72 5.69 -11.66
N PRO A 145 20.22 5.09 -12.75
CA PRO A 145 20.16 3.63 -12.83
C PRO A 145 21.54 2.98 -12.87
N PHE A 146 22.48 3.56 -13.61
CA PHE A 146 23.86 3.10 -13.74
C PHE A 146 24.82 4.28 -13.87
N GLU A 147 26.11 4.08 -13.56
CA GLU A 147 27.13 5.14 -13.59
C GLU A 147 27.20 5.91 -14.94
N SER A 148 26.98 5.23 -16.06
CA SER A 148 27.03 5.80 -17.41
C SER A 148 25.74 6.47 -17.89
N GLN A 149 24.64 6.37 -17.12
CA GLN A 149 23.34 6.93 -17.49
C GLN A 149 23.07 8.27 -16.83
N GLN A 150 22.14 9.05 -17.38
CA GLN A 150 21.69 10.29 -16.74
C GLN A 150 20.75 10.00 -15.55
N TYR A 151 20.60 10.99 -14.67
CA TYR A 151 19.57 10.94 -13.64
C TYR A 151 18.18 11.00 -14.27
N ARG A 152 17.25 10.27 -13.68
CA ARG A 152 15.83 10.22 -14.04
C ARG A 152 14.99 10.68 -12.86
N LEU A 153 13.93 11.43 -13.12
CA LEU A 153 13.01 11.90 -12.08
C LEU A 153 11.92 10.86 -11.83
N LEU A 154 12.01 10.14 -10.71
CA LEU A 154 11.08 9.06 -10.38
C LEU A 154 9.63 9.53 -10.23
N ASN A 155 9.43 10.73 -9.69
CA ASN A 155 8.10 11.33 -9.53
C ASN A 155 7.39 11.47 -10.89
N LEU A 156 8.12 11.94 -11.91
CA LEU A 156 7.60 12.13 -13.27
C LEU A 156 7.38 10.78 -13.96
N GLU A 157 8.31 9.84 -13.78
CA GLU A 157 8.19 8.50 -14.34
C GLU A 157 6.95 7.76 -13.81
N LEU A 158 6.59 7.95 -12.53
CA LEU A 158 5.35 7.40 -11.97
C LEU A 158 4.08 7.97 -12.64
N VAL A 159 4.09 9.26 -13.03
CA VAL A 159 2.99 9.88 -13.81
C VAL A 159 2.96 9.32 -15.22
N GLU A 160 4.11 9.26 -15.89
CA GLU A 160 4.22 8.72 -17.25
C GLU A 160 3.86 7.24 -17.33
N GLN A 161 4.08 6.49 -16.24
CA GLN A 161 3.63 5.12 -16.09
C GLN A 161 2.21 5.00 -15.53
N ALA A 162 1.42 6.07 -15.46
CA ALA A 162 0.02 6.02 -15.03
C ALA A 162 -0.20 5.35 -13.65
N TYR A 163 0.78 5.37 -12.75
CA TYR A 163 0.62 4.91 -11.36
C TYR A 163 0.01 5.99 -10.47
N THR A 164 0.00 7.23 -10.92
CA THR A 164 -0.53 8.41 -10.23
C THR A 164 -0.98 9.44 -11.24
N GLU A 165 -1.95 10.25 -10.83
CA GLU A 165 -2.27 11.49 -11.55
C GLU A 165 -1.13 12.51 -11.41
N ASN A 166 -1.07 13.46 -12.34
CA ASN A 166 -0.26 14.66 -12.19
C ASN A 166 -0.94 15.60 -11.18
N LEU A 167 -0.28 15.84 -10.04
CA LEU A 167 -0.73 16.79 -9.02
C LEU A 167 0.22 17.99 -8.89
N MET A 168 1.03 18.28 -9.91
CA MET A 168 1.90 19.45 -9.93
C MET A 168 1.11 20.72 -10.17
N PHE A 169 1.14 21.64 -9.20
CA PHE A 169 0.37 22.89 -9.26
C PHE A 169 1.23 24.17 -9.21
N GLU A 170 2.51 24.08 -8.85
CA GLU A 170 3.44 25.22 -8.81
C GLU A 170 4.65 25.02 -9.74
N ARG A 171 5.26 26.14 -10.13
CA ARG A 171 6.52 26.16 -10.88
C ARG A 171 7.70 26.28 -9.92
N SER A 172 8.63 25.33 -9.99
CA SER A 172 9.91 25.45 -9.30
C SER A 172 10.80 26.46 -10.03
N THR A 173 11.66 27.13 -9.26
CA THR A 173 12.76 27.96 -9.73
C THR A 173 14.01 27.15 -10.10
N ILE A 174 14.05 25.85 -9.77
CA ILE A 174 15.22 24.97 -9.95
C ILE A 174 15.16 24.22 -11.27
N CYS A 175 13.99 23.70 -11.64
CA CYS A 175 13.79 22.86 -12.82
C CYS A 175 12.36 23.01 -13.33
N ASP A 176 12.13 22.77 -14.62
CA ASP A 176 10.82 22.89 -15.26
C ASP A 176 9.92 21.66 -14.99
N TYR A 177 9.72 21.38 -13.70
CA TYR A 177 8.86 20.25 -13.27
C TYR A 177 7.42 20.44 -13.74
N TYR A 178 6.88 21.66 -13.67
CA TYR A 178 5.49 21.91 -13.98
C TYR A 178 5.14 21.49 -15.42
N ASP A 179 5.84 22.01 -16.43
CA ASP A 179 5.47 21.73 -17.82
C ASP A 179 5.74 20.27 -18.21
N ALA A 180 6.79 19.65 -17.67
CA ALA A 180 7.07 18.22 -17.86
C ALA A 180 5.93 17.34 -17.30
N PHE A 181 5.49 17.61 -16.06
CA PHE A 181 4.37 16.89 -15.45
C PHE A 181 3.05 17.09 -16.20
N GLN A 182 2.77 18.30 -16.69
CA GLN A 182 1.57 18.57 -17.49
C GLN A 182 1.55 17.74 -18.79
N ARG A 183 2.68 17.69 -19.52
CA ARG A 183 2.79 16.87 -20.73
C ARG A 183 2.66 15.38 -20.43
N ALA A 184 3.39 14.90 -19.42
CA ALA A 184 3.33 13.50 -18.98
C ALA A 184 1.92 13.08 -18.55
N GLY A 185 1.24 13.87 -17.72
CA GLY A 185 -0.11 13.59 -17.25
C GLY A 185 -1.14 13.60 -18.38
N THR A 186 -1.02 14.54 -19.32
CA THR A 186 -1.89 14.60 -20.50
C THR A 186 -1.72 13.35 -21.37
N HIS A 187 -0.48 12.93 -21.62
CA HIS A 187 -0.20 11.73 -22.40
C HIS A 187 -0.70 10.47 -21.69
N ALA A 188 -0.30 10.27 -20.43
CA ALA A 188 -0.63 9.08 -19.66
C ALA A 188 -2.15 8.89 -19.49
N SER A 189 -2.89 9.95 -19.17
CA SER A 189 -4.35 9.88 -19.03
C SER A 189 -5.06 9.50 -20.34
N ALA A 190 -4.57 9.99 -21.48
CA ALA A 190 -5.14 9.68 -22.79
C ALA A 190 -4.94 8.21 -23.21
N THR A 191 -4.00 7.48 -22.61
CA THR A 191 -3.78 6.05 -22.89
C THR A 191 -4.83 5.13 -22.28
N GLY A 192 -5.52 5.56 -21.22
CA GLY A 192 -6.41 4.70 -20.42
C GLY A 192 -5.68 3.63 -19.59
N ALA A 193 -4.36 3.69 -19.47
CA ALA A 193 -3.58 2.70 -18.72
C ALA A 193 -3.80 2.78 -17.21
N ARG A 194 -3.67 1.64 -16.54
CA ARG A 194 -3.66 1.50 -15.08
C ARG A 194 -4.80 2.29 -14.41
N ILE A 195 -4.48 3.29 -13.59
CA ILE A 195 -5.49 4.05 -12.83
C ILE A 195 -6.52 4.77 -13.70
N TYR A 196 -6.23 4.98 -15.00
CA TYR A 196 -7.11 5.69 -15.92
C TYR A 196 -8.16 4.81 -16.59
N GLY A 197 -8.06 3.48 -16.51
CA GLY A 197 -9.04 2.61 -17.20
C GLY A 197 -8.86 1.11 -17.09
N GLU A 198 -7.73 0.62 -16.55
CA GLU A 198 -7.48 -0.80 -16.42
C GLU A 198 -7.81 -1.32 -15.01
N SER A 199 -8.29 -2.56 -14.96
CA SER A 199 -8.42 -3.29 -13.70
C SER A 199 -7.06 -3.84 -13.30
N ASP A 200 -6.62 -3.55 -12.07
CA ASP A 200 -5.39 -4.14 -11.51
C ASP A 200 -5.55 -5.67 -11.43
N PRO A 201 -4.77 -6.46 -12.19
CA PRO A 201 -4.91 -7.91 -12.23
C PRO A 201 -4.54 -8.60 -10.91
N SER A 202 -3.82 -7.91 -10.01
CA SER A 202 -3.42 -8.42 -8.69
C SER A 202 -4.43 -8.09 -7.59
N PHE A 203 -5.45 -7.27 -7.89
CA PHE A 203 -6.43 -6.82 -6.91
C PHE A 203 -7.69 -7.70 -6.91
N ASP A 204 -8.16 -8.07 -5.73
CA ASP A 204 -9.38 -8.83 -5.52
C ASP A 204 -10.62 -7.92 -5.56
N TYR A 205 -11.37 -7.99 -6.67
CA TYR A 205 -12.64 -7.30 -6.86
C TYR A 205 -13.87 -8.16 -6.57
N SER A 206 -13.69 -9.44 -6.19
CA SER A 206 -14.80 -10.38 -6.01
C SER A 206 -15.77 -9.93 -4.91
N GLY A 207 -15.25 -9.19 -3.92
CA GLY A 207 -15.98 -8.85 -2.70
C GLY A 207 -16.25 -10.05 -1.79
N GLN A 208 -15.70 -11.23 -2.14
CA GLN A 208 -15.76 -12.43 -1.34
C GLN A 208 -15.10 -12.16 0.02
N VAL A 209 -15.67 -12.78 1.06
CA VAL A 209 -15.08 -12.76 2.39
C VAL A 209 -14.83 -14.19 2.83
N TYR A 210 -13.59 -14.44 3.26
CA TYR A 210 -13.19 -15.72 3.83
C TYR A 210 -13.12 -15.61 5.35
N ASP A 211 -13.70 -16.61 6.01
CA ASP A 211 -13.80 -16.67 7.46
C ASP A 211 -12.80 -17.70 7.99
N ILE A 212 -11.64 -17.21 8.42
CA ILE A 212 -10.42 -18.03 8.60
C ILE A 212 -9.76 -17.73 9.96
N SER A 213 -8.75 -18.54 10.32
CA SER A 213 -7.86 -18.29 11.46
C SER A 213 -6.67 -17.41 11.05
N ILE A 214 -6.00 -16.78 12.03
CA ILE A 214 -4.70 -16.11 11.85
C ILE A 214 -3.65 -17.12 11.42
N ARG A 215 -3.64 -18.33 11.99
CA ARG A 215 -2.74 -19.42 11.59
C ARG A 215 -2.83 -19.69 10.10
N PHE A 216 -4.05 -19.95 9.60
CA PHE A 216 -4.28 -20.18 8.18
C PHE A 216 -3.93 -18.94 7.34
N ALA A 217 -4.28 -17.74 7.79
CA ALA A 217 -3.95 -16.50 7.08
C ALA A 217 -2.44 -16.32 6.89
N ARG A 218 -1.60 -16.71 7.87
CA ARG A 218 -0.14 -16.65 7.78
C ARG A 218 0.43 -17.68 6.81
N GLU A 219 -0.15 -18.87 6.77
CA GLU A 219 0.25 -19.95 5.84
C GLU A 219 -0.16 -19.64 4.40
N ALA A 220 -1.40 -19.19 4.19
CA ALA A 220 -2.01 -18.96 2.89
C ALA A 220 -1.50 -17.71 2.18
N PHE A 221 -0.98 -16.71 2.91
CA PHE A 221 -0.61 -15.44 2.32
C PHE A 221 0.50 -15.60 1.26
N GLY A 222 0.22 -15.16 0.04
CA GLY A 222 1.14 -15.29 -1.09
C GLY A 222 1.24 -16.69 -1.68
N GLN A 223 0.37 -17.62 -1.26
CA GLN A 223 0.32 -19.00 -1.77
C GLN A 223 -1.08 -19.32 -2.28
N THR A 224 -1.18 -20.40 -3.06
CA THR A 224 -2.46 -21.01 -3.42
C THR A 224 -2.56 -22.36 -2.72
N ILE A 225 -3.39 -22.45 -1.68
CA ILE A 225 -3.52 -23.64 -0.83
C ILE A 225 -4.99 -24.00 -0.60
N PRO A 226 -5.30 -25.22 -0.15
CA PRO A 226 -6.67 -25.58 0.26
C PRO A 226 -7.15 -24.69 1.38
N LEU A 227 -8.35 -24.12 1.23
CA LEU A 227 -8.99 -23.25 2.21
C LEU A 227 -9.31 -24.05 3.48
N ARG A 228 -8.88 -23.52 4.62
CA ARG A 228 -9.33 -23.96 5.93
C ARG A 228 -10.17 -22.87 6.57
N ASP A 229 -11.25 -23.27 7.24
CA ASP A 229 -12.11 -22.34 7.95
C ASP A 229 -11.46 -21.84 9.24
N ARG A 230 -12.19 -21.03 10.02
CA ARG A 230 -11.73 -20.51 11.31
C ARG A 230 -11.28 -21.57 12.32
N ASN A 231 -11.77 -22.81 12.21
CA ASN A 231 -11.47 -23.91 13.13
C ASN A 231 -10.28 -24.77 12.65
N GLY A 232 -9.72 -24.47 11.47
CA GLY A 232 -8.69 -25.30 10.86
C GLY A 232 -9.25 -26.43 9.98
N GLU A 233 -10.56 -26.48 9.76
CA GLU A 233 -11.20 -27.55 8.99
C GLU A 233 -11.20 -27.24 7.50
N ALA A 234 -10.99 -28.27 6.66
CA ALA A 234 -10.98 -28.11 5.21
C ALA A 234 -12.36 -27.68 4.68
N VAL A 235 -12.39 -26.62 3.88
CA VAL A 235 -13.61 -26.19 3.18
C VAL A 235 -13.71 -26.94 1.85
N LEU A 236 -14.79 -27.70 1.69
CA LEU A 236 -15.06 -28.49 0.50
C LEU A 236 -16.15 -27.84 -0.38
N ASP A 237 -16.06 -28.08 -1.68
CA ASP A 237 -17.11 -27.72 -2.64
C ASP A 237 -18.26 -28.75 -2.65
N GLU A 238 -19.24 -28.55 -3.52
CA GLU A 238 -20.40 -29.45 -3.67
C GLU A 238 -20.05 -30.88 -4.11
N ASN A 239 -18.81 -31.11 -4.58
CA ASN A 239 -18.30 -32.41 -5.02
C ASN A 239 -17.28 -33.00 -4.03
N GLU A 240 -17.27 -32.51 -2.79
CA GLU A 240 -16.34 -32.92 -1.72
C GLU A 240 -14.86 -32.67 -2.08
N GLN A 241 -14.57 -31.74 -2.99
CA GLN A 241 -13.19 -31.36 -3.33
C GLN A 241 -12.75 -30.13 -2.53
N PRO A 242 -11.47 -30.03 -2.11
CA PRO A 242 -10.99 -28.86 -1.38
C PRO A 242 -11.11 -27.59 -2.22
N VAL A 243 -11.72 -26.56 -1.64
CA VAL A 243 -11.77 -25.22 -2.23
C VAL A 243 -10.37 -24.62 -2.15
N MET A 244 -9.78 -24.25 -3.27
CA MET A 244 -8.47 -23.58 -3.30
C MET A 244 -8.65 -22.07 -3.12
N ILE A 245 -7.78 -21.44 -2.33
CA ILE A 245 -7.73 -19.98 -2.14
C ILE A 245 -6.34 -19.46 -2.48
N SER A 246 -6.28 -18.28 -3.10
CA SER A 246 -5.05 -17.48 -3.20
C SER A 246 -5.24 -16.19 -2.42
N LEU A 247 -4.63 -16.12 -1.24
CA LEU A 247 -4.78 -14.97 -0.35
C LEU A 247 -3.80 -13.87 -0.78
N SER A 248 -4.34 -12.75 -1.31
CA SER A 248 -3.57 -11.57 -1.70
C SER A 248 -3.72 -10.43 -0.69
N ASP A 249 -2.98 -9.35 -0.91
CA ASP A 249 -3.05 -8.15 -0.07
C ASP A 249 -4.39 -7.40 -0.13
N SER A 250 -5.21 -7.69 -1.13
CA SER A 250 -6.52 -7.09 -1.34
C SER A 250 -7.67 -8.00 -0.92
N THR A 251 -7.42 -9.30 -0.71
CA THR A 251 -8.42 -10.26 -0.27
C THR A 251 -8.95 -9.89 1.11
N ARG A 252 -10.27 -9.79 1.20
CA ARG A 252 -10.95 -9.48 2.46
C ARG A 252 -11.20 -10.76 3.25
N ILE A 253 -10.78 -10.74 4.50
CA ILE A 253 -11.01 -11.82 5.46
C ILE A 253 -11.85 -11.33 6.62
N ARG A 254 -12.53 -12.26 7.28
CA ARG A 254 -13.18 -12.07 8.57
C ARG A 254 -12.43 -12.91 9.59
N LEU A 255 -12.09 -12.29 10.72
CA LEU A 255 -11.41 -12.95 11.83
C LEU A 255 -12.28 -12.86 13.09
N ARG A 256 -12.18 -13.88 13.95
CA ARG A 256 -12.67 -13.86 15.33
C ARG A 256 -11.48 -14.12 16.24
N VAL A 257 -11.12 -13.11 17.04
CA VAL A 257 -9.86 -13.08 17.76
C VAL A 257 -10.07 -12.58 19.18
N VAL A 258 -9.14 -12.95 20.06
CA VAL A 258 -9.00 -12.30 21.37
C VAL A 258 -8.01 -11.15 21.27
N VAL A 259 -8.35 -10.01 21.86
CA VAL A 259 -7.44 -8.87 22.00
C VAL A 259 -6.44 -9.19 23.11
N LEU A 260 -5.15 -9.20 22.77
CA LEU A 260 -4.07 -9.40 23.75
C LEU A 260 -3.61 -8.08 24.37
N GLY A 261 -3.63 -7.00 23.59
CA GLY A 261 -3.21 -5.68 24.02
C GLY A 261 -3.12 -4.69 22.88
N SER A 262 -2.68 -3.48 23.19
CA SER A 262 -2.50 -2.39 22.23
C SER A 262 -1.09 -1.83 22.24
N ILE A 263 -0.69 -1.26 21.11
CA ILE A 263 0.57 -0.53 20.91
C ILE A 263 0.22 0.77 20.20
N ALA A 264 0.28 1.88 20.95
CA ALA A 264 -0.43 3.10 20.56
C ALA A 264 -1.90 2.76 20.21
N ASN A 265 -2.37 3.14 19.03
CA ASN A 265 -3.74 2.84 18.57
C ASN A 265 -3.89 1.46 17.90
N ASN A 266 -2.82 0.68 17.77
CA ASN A 266 -2.82 -0.61 17.07
C ASN A 266 -3.07 -1.76 18.05
N LEU A 267 -3.49 -2.92 17.54
CA LEU A 267 -3.78 -4.08 18.39
C LEU A 267 -2.84 -5.25 18.11
N VAL A 268 -2.64 -6.05 19.16
CA VAL A 268 -2.09 -7.40 19.07
C VAL A 268 -3.24 -8.36 19.36
N VAL A 269 -3.48 -9.28 18.43
CA VAL A 269 -4.61 -10.20 18.48
C VAL A 269 -4.15 -11.65 18.32
N ARG A 270 -4.93 -12.59 18.85
CA ARG A 270 -4.66 -14.02 18.79
C ARG A 270 -5.90 -14.78 18.36
N ASP A 271 -5.67 -15.90 17.69
CA ASP A 271 -6.71 -16.86 17.40
C ASP A 271 -7.44 -17.32 18.68
N VAL A 272 -8.71 -17.65 18.47
CA VAL A 272 -9.59 -18.26 19.47
C VAL A 272 -9.81 -19.74 19.16
N TYR A 273 -9.53 -20.16 17.93
CA TYR A 273 -9.68 -21.52 17.40
C TYR A 273 -8.40 -21.94 16.66
N ASP A 274 -8.32 -23.17 16.15
CA ASP A 274 -7.18 -23.65 15.33
C ASP A 274 -5.82 -23.61 16.08
N PRO A 275 -5.70 -24.26 17.26
CA PRO A 275 -4.41 -24.46 17.89
C PRO A 275 -3.54 -25.43 17.07
N ASP A 276 -2.22 -25.39 17.25
CA ASP A 276 -1.35 -26.47 16.74
C ASP A 276 -1.44 -27.73 17.60
N ASP A 277 -0.71 -28.76 17.19
CA ASP A 277 -0.63 -30.06 17.88
C ASP A 277 -0.15 -29.95 19.34
N GLU A 278 0.58 -28.87 19.69
CA GLU A 278 0.99 -28.57 21.05
C GLU A 278 -0.04 -27.74 21.84
N GLY A 279 -1.10 -27.26 21.18
CA GLY A 279 -2.16 -26.46 21.79
C GLY A 279 -1.96 -24.95 21.71
N ASN A 280 -0.92 -24.48 21.02
CA ASN A 280 -0.61 -23.05 20.95
C ASN A 280 -1.48 -22.38 19.89
N TYR A 281 -1.84 -21.11 20.09
CA TYR A 281 -2.65 -20.33 19.14
C TYR A 281 -1.82 -19.26 18.45
N ALA A 282 -2.08 -19.01 17.16
CA ALA A 282 -1.35 -18.00 16.40
C ALA A 282 -1.74 -16.58 16.83
N SER A 283 -0.74 -15.69 16.92
CA SER A 283 -0.93 -14.26 17.17
C SER A 283 -0.41 -13.41 16.01
N ILE A 284 -0.92 -12.18 15.88
CA ILE A 284 -0.51 -11.25 14.83
C ILE A 284 -0.74 -9.79 15.24
N PHE A 285 0.09 -8.90 14.70
CA PHE A 285 -0.08 -7.45 14.80
C PHE A 285 -1.15 -6.96 13.80
N MET A 286 -2.05 -6.10 14.28
CA MET A 286 -3.05 -5.41 13.46
C MET A 286 -2.77 -3.91 13.40
N PHE A 287 -2.42 -3.43 12.20
CA PHE A 287 -2.26 -2.01 11.94
C PHE A 287 -3.63 -1.35 11.72
N THR A 288 -4.02 -0.46 12.63
CA THR A 288 -5.35 0.20 12.62
C THR A 288 -5.37 1.51 11.84
N GLN A 289 -4.25 1.87 11.20
CA GLN A 289 -4.05 3.16 10.53
C GLN A 289 -4.17 4.34 11.51
N TYR A 290 -3.63 4.16 12.72
CA TYR A 290 -3.66 5.18 13.78
C TYR A 290 -5.07 5.54 14.27
N ARG A 291 -6.06 4.66 14.05
CA ARG A 291 -7.44 4.83 14.53
C ARG A 291 -7.69 3.91 15.71
N ASP A 292 -8.41 4.41 16.72
CA ASP A 292 -8.82 3.59 17.85
C ASP A 292 -9.86 2.54 17.42
N ALA A 293 -9.70 1.32 17.91
CA ALA A 293 -10.69 0.27 17.73
C ALA A 293 -11.78 0.37 18.82
N PRO A 294 -13.07 0.15 18.51
CA PRO A 294 -14.17 0.33 19.47
C PRO A 294 -14.12 -0.57 20.71
N PHE A 295 -13.56 -1.77 20.59
CA PHE A 295 -13.48 -2.77 21.66
C PHE A 295 -12.07 -3.34 21.69
N GLN A 296 -11.19 -2.69 22.46
CA GLN A 296 -9.75 -2.95 22.45
C GLN A 296 -9.21 -3.31 23.84
N THR A 297 -10.08 -3.72 24.76
CA THR A 297 -9.65 -4.14 26.09
C THR A 297 -9.01 -5.53 25.97
N PRO A 298 -7.84 -5.78 26.58
CA PRO A 298 -7.31 -7.13 26.67
C PRO A 298 -8.38 -8.10 27.18
N GLY A 299 -8.55 -9.23 26.49
CA GLY A 299 -9.56 -10.24 26.78
C GLY A 299 -10.87 -10.09 26.01
N ASP A 300 -11.12 -8.96 25.33
CA ASP A 300 -12.25 -8.81 24.42
C ASP A 300 -12.15 -9.86 23.30
N ILE A 301 -13.22 -10.62 23.07
CA ILE A 301 -13.37 -11.44 21.86
C ILE A 301 -14.13 -10.61 20.83
N VAL A 302 -13.43 -10.29 19.75
CA VAL A 302 -13.91 -9.39 18.70
C VAL A 302 -13.97 -10.11 17.36
N GLN A 303 -14.89 -9.66 16.51
CA GLN A 303 -14.98 -10.05 15.12
C GLN A 303 -14.95 -8.81 14.25
N PHE A 304 -14.10 -8.85 13.23
CA PHE A 304 -13.94 -7.76 12.29
C PHE A 304 -13.50 -8.27 10.93
N TYR A 305 -13.51 -7.37 9.96
CA TYR A 305 -13.07 -7.61 8.60
C TYR A 305 -11.78 -6.84 8.36
N CYS A 306 -10.82 -7.46 7.69
CA CYS A 306 -9.53 -6.85 7.41
C CYS A 306 -8.90 -7.48 6.16
N LYS A 307 -7.66 -7.08 5.89
CA LYS A 307 -6.78 -7.67 4.87
C LYS A 307 -5.48 -8.14 5.51
N VAL A 308 -4.77 -9.01 4.82
CA VAL A 308 -3.44 -9.51 5.23
C VAL A 308 -2.39 -8.89 4.35
N THR A 309 -1.30 -8.40 4.91
CA THR A 309 -0.18 -7.82 4.13
C THR A 309 1.15 -8.17 4.75
N THR A 310 2.23 -7.83 4.06
CA THR A 310 3.57 -7.81 4.65
C THR A 310 4.04 -6.39 4.94
N PHE A 311 4.78 -6.25 6.03
CA PHE A 311 5.56 -5.06 6.35
C PHE A 311 6.92 -5.50 6.87
N ASN A 312 8.00 -5.07 6.20
CA ASN A 312 9.35 -5.58 6.46
C ASN A 312 9.38 -7.12 6.54
N GLU A 313 8.80 -7.78 5.53
CA GLU A 313 8.75 -9.26 5.39
C GLU A 313 7.91 -9.99 6.45
N ASN A 314 7.33 -9.27 7.42
CA ASN A 314 6.46 -9.84 8.43
C ASN A 314 5.00 -9.72 8.02
N VAL A 315 4.26 -10.82 8.12
CA VAL A 315 2.81 -10.83 7.88
C VAL A 315 2.10 -10.07 9.00
N ARG A 316 1.18 -9.18 8.63
CA ARG A 316 0.35 -8.38 9.55
C ARG A 316 -1.07 -8.24 9.02
N LEU A 317 -1.99 -7.89 9.90
CA LEU A 317 -3.33 -7.45 9.51
C LEU A 317 -3.33 -5.94 9.22
N THR A 318 -4.11 -5.52 8.22
CA THR A 318 -4.26 -4.12 7.83
C THR A 318 -5.68 -3.85 7.32
N ASP A 319 -5.97 -2.58 7.04
CA ASP A 319 -7.27 -2.12 6.55
C ASP A 319 -8.47 -2.68 7.34
N PRO A 320 -8.45 -2.64 8.69
CA PRO A 320 -9.56 -3.17 9.46
C PRO A 320 -10.79 -2.27 9.34
N GLU A 321 -11.95 -2.91 9.22
CA GLU A 321 -13.25 -2.27 9.35
C GLU A 321 -13.54 -2.03 10.83
N LEU A 322 -13.40 -0.79 11.28
CA LEU A 322 -13.51 -0.39 12.70
C LEU A 322 -14.89 0.19 13.06
N THR A 323 -15.85 0.15 12.15
CA THR A 323 -17.20 0.70 12.38
C THR A 323 -18.13 -0.34 13.00
N THR A 324 -18.81 0.03 14.09
CA THR A 324 -19.82 -0.83 14.73
C THR A 324 -21.18 -0.77 14.04
N TYR A 325 -21.38 0.18 13.10
CA TYR A 325 -22.69 0.46 12.49
C TYR A 325 -22.86 -0.12 11.08
N SER A 326 -21.80 -0.67 10.48
CA SER A 326 -21.88 -1.23 9.13
C SER A 326 -22.80 -2.45 9.11
N GLN A 327 -23.79 -2.44 8.21
CA GLN A 327 -24.66 -3.61 8.02
C GLN A 327 -23.95 -4.77 7.32
N LYS A 328 -22.86 -4.49 6.59
CA LYS A 328 -22.15 -5.46 5.77
C LYS A 328 -20.87 -5.97 6.44
N TYR A 329 -20.10 -5.06 7.04
CA TYR A 329 -18.78 -5.33 7.63
C TYR A 329 -18.63 -4.68 9.02
N PRO A 330 -19.47 -5.05 10.01
CA PRO A 330 -19.38 -4.47 11.35
C PRO A 330 -18.15 -4.97 12.11
N TYR A 331 -17.60 -4.09 12.95
CA TYR A 331 -16.74 -4.44 14.08
C TYR A 331 -17.64 -4.80 15.27
N ILE A 332 -17.55 -6.04 15.75
CA ILE A 332 -18.42 -6.57 16.79
C ILE A 332 -17.58 -7.08 17.94
N ARG A 333 -17.92 -6.69 19.17
CA ARG A 333 -17.51 -7.46 20.36
C ARG A 333 -18.51 -8.57 20.58
N ILE A 334 -18.04 -9.80 20.44
CA ILE A 334 -18.87 -11.00 20.68
C ILE A 334 -19.11 -11.14 22.17
N THR A 335 -18.03 -11.06 22.94
CA THR A 335 -18.11 -11.12 24.40
C THR A 335 -16.95 -10.34 25.03
N HIS A 336 -17.24 -9.77 26.20
CA HIS A 336 -16.25 -9.40 27.19
C HIS A 336 -16.46 -10.35 28.36
N PRO A 337 -15.74 -11.48 28.41
CA PRO A 337 -15.94 -12.43 29.48
C PRO A 337 -15.45 -11.81 30.80
N ALA A 338 -16.32 -11.78 31.81
CA ALA A 338 -15.88 -11.53 33.18
C ALA A 338 -14.91 -12.65 33.56
N ALA A 339 -13.86 -12.33 34.34
CA ALA A 339 -12.78 -13.26 34.70
C ALA A 339 -13.25 -14.57 35.36
N GLU A 340 -14.52 -14.64 35.80
CA GLU A 340 -15.07 -15.73 36.60
C GLU A 340 -15.88 -16.76 35.79
N ASP A 341 -16.31 -16.48 34.55
CA ASP A 341 -17.19 -17.36 33.74
C ASP A 341 -16.75 -17.51 32.26
N TYR A 342 -15.43 -17.44 31.99
CA TYR A 342 -14.88 -17.46 30.63
C TYR A 342 -15.23 -18.75 29.87
N ALA A 343 -15.04 -19.93 30.47
CA ALA A 343 -15.35 -21.22 29.85
C ALA A 343 -16.84 -21.36 29.48
N THR A 344 -17.74 -20.93 30.37
CA THR A 344 -19.19 -20.95 30.12
C THR A 344 -19.61 -19.96 29.03
N MET A 345 -18.96 -18.79 28.95
CA MET A 345 -19.20 -17.82 27.86
C MET A 345 -18.65 -18.31 26.52
N LEU A 346 -17.50 -18.99 26.51
CA LEU A 346 -16.96 -19.66 25.33
C LEU A 346 -17.94 -20.73 24.82
N GLU A 347 -18.37 -21.66 25.68
CA GLU A 347 -19.37 -22.69 25.36
C GLU A 347 -20.69 -22.08 24.85
N THR A 348 -21.19 -21.03 25.51
CA THR A 348 -22.43 -20.34 25.12
C THR A 348 -22.33 -19.67 23.74
N ASN A 349 -21.12 -19.32 23.29
CA ASN A 349 -20.86 -18.74 21.97
C ASN A 349 -20.35 -19.77 20.95
N GLY A 350 -20.37 -21.07 21.27
CA GLY A 350 -19.86 -22.14 20.40
C GLY A 350 -18.34 -22.07 20.23
N ILE A 351 -17.61 -21.81 21.31
CA ILE A 351 -16.15 -21.81 21.39
C ILE A 351 -15.77 -22.93 22.36
N GLU A 352 -15.22 -24.04 21.87
CA GLU A 352 -14.76 -25.15 22.71
C GLU A 352 -13.24 -25.03 22.92
N PRO A 353 -12.77 -24.70 24.13
CA PRO A 353 -11.33 -24.71 24.43
C PRO A 353 -10.90 -26.17 24.66
N GLU A 354 -10.29 -26.82 23.67
CA GLU A 354 -9.51 -28.01 23.97
C GLU A 354 -8.30 -27.61 24.82
N ALA A 355 -8.05 -28.35 25.91
CA ALA A 355 -6.99 -28.06 26.86
C ALA A 355 -5.59 -28.29 26.24
N GLY A 356 -5.13 -27.30 25.49
CA GLY A 356 -3.81 -27.20 24.90
C GLY A 356 -2.89 -26.26 25.68
N SER A 357 -1.59 -26.53 25.65
CA SER A 357 -0.56 -25.71 26.28
C SER A 357 -0.52 -24.32 25.65
N ALA A 358 -0.48 -23.28 26.47
CA ALA A 358 -0.43 -21.88 26.06
C ALA A 358 1.02 -21.34 26.03
N GLU A 359 1.94 -22.08 25.40
CA GLU A 359 3.36 -21.71 25.35
C GLU A 359 3.66 -20.91 24.06
N PRO A 360 4.51 -19.88 24.11
CA PRO A 360 4.82 -19.06 22.94
C PRO A 360 5.68 -19.79 21.90
N LEU A 361 5.38 -19.55 20.63
CA LEU A 361 6.31 -19.77 19.52
C LEU A 361 7.45 -18.75 19.61
N ASP A 362 8.68 -19.25 19.73
CA ASP A 362 9.91 -18.46 19.82
C ASP A 362 10.18 -17.69 18.51
N ILE A 363 10.17 -16.36 18.60
CA ILE A 363 10.65 -15.43 17.56
C ILE A 363 11.70 -14.48 18.15
N SER A 364 12.63 -15.08 18.90
CA SER A 364 13.95 -14.61 19.31
C SER A 364 14.13 -13.12 19.60
N GLU A 365 13.88 -12.82 20.87
CA GLU A 365 14.40 -11.70 21.68
C GLU A 365 13.62 -10.36 21.67
N MET A 366 12.55 -10.29 22.49
CA MET A 366 12.30 -9.20 23.45
C MET A 366 11.06 -9.46 24.35
N THR A 367 11.22 -9.28 25.66
CA THR A 367 10.26 -9.58 26.75
C THR A 367 9.34 -8.41 27.09
N VAL A 368 8.05 -8.66 27.36
CA VAL A 368 7.14 -7.71 28.03
C VAL A 368 7.12 -8.00 29.52
N GLU A 369 7.81 -7.19 30.33
CA GLU A 369 7.90 -7.41 31.77
C GLU A 369 6.82 -6.62 32.54
N SER A 370 5.69 -7.29 32.73
CA SER A 370 4.66 -7.07 33.77
C SER A 370 3.72 -5.85 33.63
N SER A 371 2.42 -6.12 33.76
CA SER A 371 1.50 -5.16 34.40
C SER A 371 0.61 -5.91 35.38
N SER A 372 0.49 -5.39 36.59
CA SER A 372 -0.33 -5.94 37.69
C SER A 372 -1.82 -6.08 37.35
N SER A 373 -2.26 -5.52 36.21
CA SER A 373 -3.59 -5.64 35.61
C SER A 373 -3.93 -7.05 35.11
N PHE A 374 -2.93 -7.92 34.88
CA PHE A 374 -3.10 -9.25 34.26
C PHE A 374 -3.22 -10.40 35.27
N ALA A 375 -3.04 -10.15 36.57
CA ALA A 375 -3.12 -11.17 37.61
C ALA A 375 -4.44 -12.01 37.59
N PRO A 376 -5.62 -11.46 37.25
CA PRO A 376 -6.85 -12.24 37.16
C PRO A 376 -6.96 -13.16 35.93
N LEU A 377 -6.01 -13.09 34.98
CA LEU A 377 -6.10 -13.73 33.66
C LEU A 377 -4.94 -14.71 33.39
N ASN A 378 -4.28 -15.16 34.46
CA ASN A 378 -3.15 -16.07 34.41
C ASN A 378 -3.57 -17.44 33.81
N GLY A 379 -2.86 -17.91 32.77
CA GLY A 379 -3.23 -19.09 31.98
C GLY A 379 -3.96 -18.81 30.66
N PHE A 380 -4.36 -17.55 30.39
CA PHE A 380 -5.09 -17.16 29.18
C PHE A 380 -4.33 -16.16 28.29
N TYR A 381 -3.35 -15.47 28.85
CA TYR A 381 -2.34 -14.75 28.09
C TYR A 381 -1.13 -15.64 27.92
N VAL A 382 -0.67 -15.76 26.69
CA VAL A 382 0.70 -16.18 26.41
C VAL A 382 1.57 -14.94 26.60
N SER A 383 2.77 -15.07 27.16
CA SER A 383 3.81 -14.08 26.86
C SER A 383 4.11 -14.18 25.37
N THR A 384 3.37 -13.44 24.55
CA THR A 384 3.61 -13.45 23.10
C THR A 384 4.71 -12.45 22.81
N ASN A 385 5.76 -12.91 22.12
CA ASN A 385 6.74 -11.99 21.57
C ASN A 385 6.07 -11.31 20.37
N VAL A 386 5.88 -10.00 20.45
CA VAL A 386 5.35 -9.20 19.34
C VAL A 386 6.55 -8.52 18.69
N THR A 387 6.74 -8.72 17.39
CA THR A 387 7.71 -7.93 16.61
C THR A 387 7.23 -6.49 16.51
N ILE A 388 7.57 -5.67 17.50
CA ILE A 388 7.51 -4.22 17.39
C ILE A 388 8.95 -3.79 17.10
N ARG A 389 9.22 -3.38 15.87
CA ARG A 389 10.49 -2.68 15.63
C ARG A 389 10.39 -1.34 16.34
N GLN A 390 11.25 -1.11 17.33
CA GLN A 390 11.58 0.24 17.75
C GLN A 390 11.96 1.02 16.48
N VAL A 391 11.24 2.10 16.21
CA VAL A 391 11.82 3.18 15.42
C VAL A 391 12.77 3.87 16.38
N THR A 392 14.02 3.40 16.42
CA THR A 392 15.09 4.18 17.05
C THR A 392 15.19 5.50 16.29
N PHE A 393 14.84 6.58 16.99
CA PHE A 393 15.30 7.91 16.62
C PHE A 393 16.76 7.96 17.06
N ASP A 394 17.67 7.80 16.11
CA ASP A 394 19.08 8.08 16.37
C ASP A 394 19.24 9.59 16.61
N GLY A 395 19.40 9.98 17.87
CA GLY A 395 20.11 11.20 18.24
C GLY A 395 19.45 12.09 19.30
N GLU A 396 19.79 11.80 20.55
CA GLU A 396 19.96 12.76 21.67
C GLU A 396 18.72 13.34 22.40
N THR A 397 18.28 12.55 23.37
CA THR A 397 18.08 12.86 24.81
C THR A 397 17.07 13.91 25.32
N ILE A 398 16.21 13.38 26.22
CA ILE A 398 15.49 13.93 27.38
C ILE A 398 14.44 15.04 27.13
N ASP A 399 13.16 14.68 27.23
CA ASP A 399 12.39 15.08 28.42
C ASP A 399 11.13 14.21 28.60
N GLU A 400 10.64 14.21 29.84
CA GLU A 400 9.73 13.29 30.52
C GLU A 400 8.28 13.17 29.99
N GLY A 401 7.67 12.00 30.25
CA GLY A 401 6.21 11.77 30.35
C GLY A 401 5.58 11.15 29.08
N TYR A 402 4.89 10.01 29.10
CA TYR A 402 4.10 9.36 30.15
C TYR A 402 4.03 7.84 29.95
N THR A 403 3.81 7.16 31.08
CA THR A 403 3.39 5.75 31.28
C THR A 403 2.22 5.28 30.43
#